data_AF-A0A1Y5HQ57-F1
#
_entry.id   AF-A0A1Y5HQ57-F1
#
_cell.length_a   1.000
_cell.length_b   1.000
_cell.length_c   1.000
_cell.angle_alpha   90.00
_cell.angle_beta   90.00
_cell.angle_gamma   90.00
#
_symmetry.space_group_name_H-M   'P 1'
#
loop_
_entity.id
_entity.type
_entity.pdbx_description
1 polymer ?
#
loop_
_entity_poly.entity_id
_entity_poly.type
_entity_poly.pdbx_seq_one_letter_code
_entity_poly.pdbx_strand_id
1 'polypeptide(L)'
;MLQFIEQKLEKQGLDRRELSELLIRLLDYGVICRDESQIEQQLYDRYLRLEEIIADYLELIGVRVQHDKRFQFIRLYPPGAQIPGVQDEENAVQSPGLRMRLNQNEVALILVLRAQYDKALREGQVDEQGCVMVSLESLSIAIKNLLKRTLPENMTERKQLFRRLKQLRLIQIANEDRLDDGDMWMRIRPMIMSYVSEQVLADLIECDHLTDEELDTAKIAEQTASNDELVATDVEDSSTESEAESQLDQKEQEEPQAQEEQPVAEQEETVVDANKEASDKKTDTKTTSLFSE
;
A
#
# COMPACT_ATOMS: atom_id res chain seq x y z
N MET A 1 -13.95 15.09 -32.65
CA MET A 1 -13.79 14.00 -31.67
C MET A 1 -14.98 13.88 -30.72
N LEU A 2 -15.31 14.86 -29.88
CA LEU A 2 -16.44 14.77 -28.92
C LEU A 2 -17.77 14.28 -29.54
N GLN A 3 -18.25 14.91 -30.61
CA GLN A 3 -19.48 14.49 -31.33
C GLN A 3 -19.43 13.06 -31.89
N PHE A 4 -18.24 12.53 -32.20
CA PHE A 4 -18.06 11.16 -32.68
C PHE A 4 -18.11 10.14 -31.52
N ILE A 5 -17.61 10.54 -30.34
CA ILE A 5 -17.77 9.76 -29.11
C ILE A 5 -19.24 9.74 -28.70
N GLU A 6 -19.94 10.89 -28.77
CA GLU A 6 -21.39 10.98 -28.51
C GLU A 6 -22.20 10.08 -29.48
N GLN A 7 -21.89 10.08 -30.78
CA GLN A 7 -22.52 9.14 -31.73
C GLN A 7 -22.15 7.66 -31.50
N LYS A 8 -20.93 7.34 -31.02
CA LYS A 8 -20.57 5.96 -30.62
C LYS A 8 -21.34 5.54 -29.35
N LEU A 9 -21.53 6.45 -28.40
CA LEU A 9 -22.28 6.25 -27.15
C LEU A 9 -23.78 6.03 -27.41
N GLU A 10 -24.40 6.84 -28.27
CA GLU A 10 -25.81 6.67 -28.68
C GLU A 10 -26.07 5.30 -29.31
N LYS A 11 -25.14 4.80 -30.13
CA LYS A 11 -25.21 3.43 -30.71
C LYS A 11 -25.16 2.33 -29.65
N GLN A 12 -24.46 2.57 -28.54
CA GLN A 12 -24.44 1.67 -27.38
C GLN A 12 -25.58 1.97 -26.39
N GLY A 13 -26.45 2.95 -26.66
CA GLY A 13 -27.56 3.32 -25.78
C GLY A 13 -27.08 3.71 -24.37
N LEU A 14 -26.00 4.50 -24.30
CA LEU A 14 -25.38 4.98 -23.06
C LEU A 14 -25.14 6.48 -23.15
N ASP A 15 -25.24 7.16 -22.01
CA ASP A 15 -25.11 8.62 -21.92
C ASP A 15 -23.66 9.06 -21.69
N ARG A 16 -23.29 10.25 -22.17
CA ARG A 16 -21.97 10.85 -21.90
C ARG A 16 -21.67 10.97 -20.39
N ARG A 17 -22.70 11.16 -19.57
CA ARG A 17 -22.61 11.20 -18.11
C ARG A 17 -22.14 9.87 -17.53
N GLU A 18 -22.66 8.75 -18.04
CA GLU A 18 -22.30 7.40 -17.61
C GLU A 18 -20.86 7.05 -18.00
N LEU A 19 -20.42 7.46 -19.20
CA LEU A 19 -19.00 7.35 -19.59
C LEU A 19 -18.11 8.19 -18.66
N SER A 20 -18.48 9.42 -18.33
CA SER A 20 -17.68 10.26 -17.43
C SER A 20 -17.62 9.71 -16.01
N GLU A 21 -18.73 9.17 -15.49
CA GLU A 21 -18.79 8.51 -14.18
C GLU A 21 -17.84 7.30 -14.14
N LEU A 22 -17.90 6.45 -15.18
CA LEU A 22 -17.04 5.27 -15.31
C LEU A 22 -15.56 5.63 -15.45
N LEU A 23 -15.21 6.64 -16.26
CA LEU A 23 -13.83 7.09 -16.44
C LEU A 23 -13.26 7.72 -15.16
N ILE A 24 -14.00 8.59 -14.48
CA ILE A 24 -13.58 9.15 -13.18
C ILE A 24 -13.37 8.01 -12.19
N ARG A 25 -14.32 7.07 -12.11
CA ARG A 25 -14.26 5.99 -11.12
C ARG A 25 -13.15 4.96 -11.40
N LEU A 26 -12.79 4.76 -12.67
CA LEU A 26 -11.62 3.99 -13.09
C LEU A 26 -10.31 4.72 -12.74
N LEU A 27 -10.21 6.04 -12.98
CA LEU A 27 -8.99 6.81 -12.73
C LEU A 27 -8.72 7.04 -11.24
N ASP A 28 -9.76 7.24 -10.43
CA ASP A 28 -9.64 7.47 -8.97
C ASP A 28 -9.11 6.25 -8.20
N TYR A 29 -9.54 5.04 -8.58
CA TYR A 29 -9.23 3.80 -7.84
C TYR A 29 -8.31 2.83 -8.60
N GLY A 30 -8.17 3.01 -9.92
CA GLY A 30 -7.41 2.13 -10.81
C GLY A 30 -8.02 0.73 -11.02
N VAL A 31 -9.08 0.37 -10.29
CA VAL A 31 -9.67 -0.98 -10.30
C VAL A 31 -11.20 -0.94 -10.16
N ILE A 32 -11.88 -1.76 -10.97
CA ILE A 32 -13.31 -2.08 -10.84
C ILE A 32 -13.47 -3.61 -10.73
N CYS A 33 -14.26 -4.07 -9.76
CA CYS A 33 -14.53 -5.49 -9.51
C CYS A 33 -16.03 -5.72 -9.37
N ARG A 34 -16.62 -6.58 -10.22
CA ARG A 34 -18.08 -6.78 -10.28
C ARG A 34 -18.71 -7.17 -8.93
N ASP A 35 -18.09 -8.09 -8.20
CA ASP A 35 -18.63 -8.65 -6.95
C ASP A 35 -18.33 -7.82 -5.68
N GLU A 36 -18.05 -6.53 -5.83
CA GLU A 36 -17.73 -5.65 -4.71
C GLU A 36 -18.94 -4.88 -4.19
N SER A 37 -19.79 -4.37 -5.09
CA SER A 37 -20.99 -3.58 -4.77
C SER A 37 -21.91 -3.52 -5.98
N GLN A 38 -23.20 -3.28 -5.76
CA GLN A 38 -24.19 -3.06 -6.83
C GLN A 38 -23.77 -1.92 -7.79
N ILE A 39 -23.09 -0.89 -7.27
CA ILE A 39 -22.56 0.22 -8.08
C ILE A 39 -21.41 -0.27 -8.98
N GLU A 40 -20.49 -1.06 -8.43
CA GLU A 40 -19.35 -1.62 -9.18
C GLU A 40 -19.82 -2.63 -10.24
N GLN A 41 -20.86 -3.43 -9.94
CA GLN A 41 -21.50 -4.30 -10.92
C GLN A 41 -22.08 -3.50 -12.10
N GLN A 42 -22.82 -2.42 -11.83
CA GLN A 42 -23.36 -1.55 -12.89
C GLN A 42 -22.25 -0.88 -13.73
N LEU A 43 -21.16 -0.45 -13.09
CA LEU A 43 -20.01 0.14 -13.78
C LEU A 43 -19.25 -0.89 -14.63
N TYR A 44 -19.09 -2.11 -14.16
CA TYR A 44 -18.50 -3.21 -14.93
C TYR A 44 -19.38 -3.60 -16.13
N ASP A 45 -20.69 -3.77 -15.91
CA ASP A 45 -21.64 -4.12 -16.97
C ASP A 45 -21.74 -2.98 -18.02
N ARG A 46 -21.56 -1.71 -17.62
CA ARG A 46 -21.38 -0.55 -18.54
C ARG A 46 -20.04 -0.61 -19.28
N TYR A 47 -18.93 -0.92 -18.61
CA TYR A 47 -17.60 -1.04 -19.24
C TYR A 47 -17.61 -2.07 -20.37
N LEU A 48 -18.25 -3.23 -20.20
CA LEU A 48 -18.35 -4.26 -21.25
C LEU A 48 -18.98 -3.75 -22.56
N ARG A 49 -19.82 -2.72 -22.50
CA ARG A 49 -20.47 -2.10 -23.67
C ARG A 49 -19.63 -0.96 -24.28
N LEU A 50 -18.60 -0.52 -23.58
CA LEU A 50 -17.74 0.62 -23.90
C LEU A 50 -16.24 0.26 -24.00
N GLU A 51 -15.89 -1.03 -23.94
CA GLU A 51 -14.52 -1.58 -23.89
C GLU A 51 -13.59 -0.91 -24.92
N GLU A 52 -14.01 -0.87 -26.19
CA GLU A 52 -13.28 -0.22 -27.29
C GLU A 52 -13.06 1.29 -27.06
N ILE A 53 -14.10 2.02 -26.64
CA ILE A 53 -14.06 3.49 -26.50
C ILE A 53 -13.17 3.89 -25.33
N ILE A 54 -13.18 3.08 -24.27
CA ILE A 54 -12.37 3.30 -23.06
C ILE A 54 -10.91 2.93 -23.34
N ALA A 55 -10.65 1.86 -24.10
CA ALA A 55 -9.32 1.53 -24.60
C ALA A 55 -8.74 2.66 -25.48
N ASP A 56 -9.45 3.06 -26.54
CA ASP A 56 -9.08 4.18 -27.43
C ASP A 56 -8.69 5.45 -26.63
N TYR A 57 -9.46 5.77 -25.58
CA TYR A 57 -9.28 6.98 -24.77
C TYR A 57 -8.11 6.88 -23.78
N LEU A 58 -7.93 5.73 -23.13
CA LEU A 58 -6.87 5.54 -22.14
C LEU A 58 -5.50 5.32 -22.78
N GLU A 59 -5.45 4.69 -23.97
CA GLU A 59 -4.24 4.57 -24.79
C GLU A 59 -3.65 5.95 -25.15
N LEU A 60 -4.51 6.94 -25.45
CA LEU A 60 -4.09 8.32 -25.70
C LEU A 60 -3.38 8.98 -24.50
N ILE A 61 -3.67 8.53 -23.28
CA ILE A 61 -3.04 9.00 -22.02
C ILE A 61 -1.82 8.11 -21.66
N GLY A 62 -1.58 7.03 -22.42
CA GLY A 62 -0.58 6.00 -22.12
C GLY A 62 -0.99 5.07 -20.97
N VAL A 63 -2.27 5.08 -20.56
CA VAL A 63 -2.79 4.20 -19.51
C VAL A 63 -3.24 2.88 -20.15
N ARG A 64 -2.64 1.78 -19.72
CA ARG A 64 -2.98 0.44 -20.23
C ARG A 64 -4.11 -0.17 -19.41
N VAL A 65 -5.08 -0.79 -20.09
CA VAL A 65 -6.23 -1.47 -19.46
C VAL A 65 -6.00 -2.98 -19.49
N GLN A 66 -6.12 -3.64 -18.34
CA GLN A 66 -6.19 -5.10 -18.23
C GLN A 66 -7.62 -5.49 -17.83
N HIS A 67 -8.27 -6.33 -18.63
CA HIS A 67 -9.59 -6.88 -18.33
C HIS A 67 -9.49 -8.39 -18.13
N ASP A 68 -9.85 -8.87 -16.93
CA ASP A 68 -9.98 -10.30 -16.64
C ASP A 68 -11.45 -10.71 -16.70
N LYS A 69 -11.79 -11.48 -17.75
CA LYS A 69 -13.15 -12.00 -17.99
C LYS A 69 -13.51 -13.19 -17.08
N ARG A 70 -12.53 -13.86 -16.47
CA ARG A 70 -12.73 -15.01 -15.56
C ARG A 70 -13.10 -14.55 -14.16
N PHE A 71 -12.38 -13.55 -13.64
CA PHE A 71 -12.59 -13.01 -12.29
C PHE A 71 -13.34 -11.66 -12.28
N GLN A 72 -13.85 -11.23 -13.43
CA GLN A 72 -14.75 -10.08 -13.60
C GLN A 72 -14.22 -8.78 -12.98
N PHE A 73 -12.93 -8.49 -13.23
CA PHE A 73 -12.29 -7.26 -12.81
C PHE A 73 -11.57 -6.55 -13.95
N ILE A 74 -11.44 -5.23 -13.81
CA ILE A 74 -10.74 -4.33 -14.73
C ILE A 74 -9.67 -3.62 -13.91
N ARG A 75 -8.44 -3.56 -14.41
CA ARG A 75 -7.31 -2.88 -13.79
C ARG A 75 -6.66 -1.90 -14.77
N LEU A 76 -6.34 -0.70 -14.28
CA LEU A 76 -5.52 0.27 -14.98
C LEU A 76 -4.07 0.18 -14.53
N TYR A 77 -3.17 0.27 -15.50
CA TYR A 77 -1.73 0.45 -15.27
C TYR A 77 -1.33 1.85 -15.76
N PRO A 78 -0.71 2.68 -14.89
CA PRO A 78 -0.29 4.03 -15.27
C PRO A 78 0.83 3.99 -16.33
N PRO A 79 1.04 5.07 -17.09
CA PRO A 79 2.03 5.10 -18.16
C PRO A 79 3.44 4.74 -17.68
N GLY A 80 4.09 3.85 -18.44
CA GLY A 80 5.41 3.29 -18.12
C GLY A 80 5.45 2.39 -16.88
N ALA A 81 4.32 1.82 -16.45
CA ALA A 81 4.31 0.74 -15.46
C ALA A 81 4.54 -0.61 -16.13
N GLN A 82 5.43 -1.41 -15.53
CA GLN A 82 5.74 -2.76 -16.00
C GLN A 82 4.56 -3.68 -15.70
N ILE A 83 4.04 -4.35 -16.74
CA ILE A 83 2.94 -5.31 -16.60
C ILE A 83 3.54 -6.72 -16.68
N PRO A 84 3.33 -7.60 -15.68
CA PRO A 84 3.84 -8.97 -15.73
C PRO A 84 3.42 -9.68 -17.04
N GLY A 85 4.40 -10.11 -17.84
CA GLY A 85 4.19 -10.83 -19.09
C GLY A 85 4.05 -9.97 -20.37
N VAL A 86 4.10 -8.64 -20.27
CA VAL A 86 4.09 -7.73 -21.45
C VAL A 86 5.44 -7.02 -21.54
N GLN A 87 6.02 -6.90 -22.74
CA GLN A 87 7.25 -6.15 -22.93
C GLN A 87 7.02 -4.65 -22.73
N ASP A 88 7.97 -3.98 -22.10
CA ASP A 88 7.94 -2.53 -21.89
C ASP A 88 8.17 -1.79 -23.22
N GLU A 89 7.49 -0.65 -23.39
CA GLU A 89 7.79 0.27 -24.48
C GLU A 89 9.01 1.14 -24.10
N GLU A 90 10.08 1.06 -24.88
CA GLU A 90 11.37 1.73 -24.61
C GLU A 90 11.26 3.26 -24.46
N ASN A 91 10.18 3.88 -24.96
CA ASN A 91 9.92 5.32 -24.93
C ASN A 91 8.69 5.72 -24.09
N ALA A 92 8.22 4.85 -23.18
CA ALA A 92 7.04 5.16 -22.35
C ALA A 92 7.26 6.40 -21.46
N VAL A 93 6.37 7.40 -21.58
CA VAL A 93 6.44 8.64 -20.79
C VAL A 93 6.21 8.35 -19.31
N GLN A 94 7.28 8.36 -18.51
CA GLN A 94 7.22 8.04 -17.08
C GLN A 94 6.69 9.21 -16.23
N SER A 95 5.39 9.49 -16.36
CA SER A 95 4.70 10.48 -15.54
C SER A 95 4.38 9.93 -14.15
N PRO A 96 4.91 10.52 -13.04
CA PRO A 96 4.61 10.05 -11.69
C PRO A 96 3.21 10.45 -11.21
N GLY A 97 2.53 11.41 -11.86
CA GLY A 97 1.25 11.97 -11.40
C GLY A 97 0.07 10.98 -11.33
N LEU A 98 0.13 9.87 -12.08
CA LEU A 98 -0.87 8.78 -12.01
C LEU A 98 -0.36 7.58 -11.18
N ARG A 99 0.83 7.65 -10.57
CA ARG A 99 1.44 6.54 -9.82
C ARG A 99 1.18 6.73 -8.33
N MET A 100 0.36 5.85 -7.76
CA MET A 100 0.12 5.80 -6.33
C MET A 100 1.31 5.15 -5.61
N ARG A 101 1.89 5.83 -4.62
CA ARG A 101 2.90 5.24 -3.73
C ARG A 101 2.21 4.49 -2.59
N LEU A 102 2.74 3.32 -2.24
CA LEU A 102 2.27 2.50 -1.13
C LEU A 102 3.19 2.70 0.07
N ASN A 103 2.62 2.66 1.27
CA ASN A 103 3.37 2.70 2.53
C ASN A 103 4.06 1.34 2.79
N GLN A 104 5.17 1.30 3.54
CA GLN A 104 5.88 0.06 3.85
C GLN A 104 4.96 -0.96 4.56
N ASN A 105 4.07 -0.50 5.45
CA ASN A 105 3.07 -1.34 6.12
C ASN A 105 2.02 -1.91 5.15
N GLU A 106 1.69 -1.18 4.07
CA GLU A 106 0.79 -1.67 3.01
C GLU A 106 1.49 -2.73 2.16
N VAL A 107 2.74 -2.48 1.76
CA VAL A 107 3.56 -3.42 0.98
C VAL A 107 3.76 -4.73 1.77
N ALA A 108 4.14 -4.64 3.05
CA ALA A 108 4.27 -5.79 3.93
C ALA A 108 2.99 -6.63 3.99
N LEU A 109 1.83 -5.98 4.12
CA LEU A 109 0.55 -6.67 4.19
C LEU A 109 0.16 -7.31 2.85
N ILE A 110 0.45 -6.66 1.72
CA ILE A 110 0.23 -7.19 0.36
C ILE A 110 1.08 -8.45 0.10
N LEU A 111 2.36 -8.45 0.51
CA LEU A 111 3.24 -9.62 0.40
C LEU A 111 2.70 -10.81 1.19
N VAL A 112 2.24 -10.57 2.43
CA VAL A 112 1.68 -11.65 3.26
C VAL A 112 0.33 -12.14 2.72
N LEU A 113 -0.52 -11.26 2.20
CA LEU A 113 -1.77 -11.66 1.54
C LEU A 113 -1.50 -12.50 0.28
N ARG A 114 -0.44 -12.20 -0.49
CA ARG A 114 0.01 -13.04 -1.61
C ARG A 114 0.42 -14.43 -1.12
N ALA A 115 1.25 -14.51 -0.08
CA ALA A 115 1.72 -15.77 0.51
C ALA A 115 0.57 -16.64 1.04
N GLN A 116 -0.40 -16.02 1.75
CA GLN A 116 -1.59 -16.71 2.25
C GLN A 116 -2.51 -17.18 1.10
N TYR A 117 -2.66 -16.38 0.04
CA TYR A 117 -3.41 -16.78 -1.13
C TYR A 117 -2.79 -18.02 -1.82
N ASP A 118 -1.47 -18.02 -2.05
CA ASP A 118 -0.80 -19.17 -2.67
C ASP A 118 -0.79 -20.42 -1.79
N LYS A 119 -0.72 -20.25 -0.46
CA LYS A 119 -0.91 -21.34 0.49
C LYS A 119 -2.31 -21.94 0.36
N ALA A 120 -3.36 -21.12 0.46
CA ALA A 120 -4.74 -21.58 0.35
C ALA A 120 -5.07 -22.19 -1.02
N LEU A 121 -4.46 -21.68 -2.10
CA LEU A 121 -4.59 -22.25 -3.44
C LEU A 121 -3.97 -23.65 -3.53
N ARG A 122 -2.82 -23.90 -2.89
CA ARG A 122 -2.22 -25.24 -2.76
C ARG A 122 -3.05 -26.18 -1.88
N GLU A 123 -3.72 -25.64 -0.85
CA GLU A 123 -4.60 -26.38 0.07
C GLU A 123 -6.04 -26.58 -0.46
N GLY A 124 -6.36 -26.04 -1.65
CA GLY A 124 -7.69 -26.11 -2.26
C GLY A 124 -8.77 -25.28 -1.54
N GLN A 125 -8.38 -24.38 -0.64
CA GLN A 125 -9.27 -23.53 0.17
C GLN A 125 -9.70 -22.26 -0.60
N VAL A 126 -10.26 -22.45 -1.80
CA VAL A 126 -10.72 -21.37 -2.69
C VAL A 126 -12.22 -21.47 -2.96
N ASP A 127 -12.93 -20.36 -2.82
CA ASP A 127 -14.34 -20.19 -3.21
C ASP A 127 -14.49 -20.32 -4.75
N GLU A 128 -15.73 -20.49 -5.23
CA GLU A 128 -16.07 -20.56 -6.67
C GLU A 128 -15.56 -19.36 -7.50
N GLN A 129 -15.43 -18.18 -6.87
CA GLN A 129 -14.90 -16.95 -7.49
C GLN A 129 -13.36 -16.82 -7.36
N GLY A 130 -12.67 -17.86 -6.90
CA GLY A 130 -11.24 -17.83 -6.58
C GLY A 130 -10.89 -16.95 -5.37
N CYS A 131 -11.85 -16.63 -4.50
CA CYS A 131 -11.61 -15.91 -3.26
C CYS A 131 -11.13 -16.86 -2.16
N VAL A 132 -10.26 -16.39 -1.27
CA VAL A 132 -9.79 -17.15 -0.10
C VAL A 132 -10.31 -16.48 1.17
N MET A 133 -10.98 -17.24 2.04
CA MET A 133 -11.42 -16.79 3.37
C MET A 133 -10.28 -16.88 4.39
N VAL A 134 -9.92 -15.77 5.03
CA VAL A 134 -8.84 -15.68 6.03
C VAL A 134 -9.30 -14.88 7.26
N SER A 135 -8.85 -15.28 8.45
CA SER A 135 -9.13 -14.56 9.71
C SER A 135 -8.06 -13.50 10.01
N LEU A 136 -8.40 -12.47 10.80
CA LEU A 136 -7.42 -11.47 11.24
C LEU A 136 -6.28 -12.10 12.08
N GLU A 137 -6.57 -13.12 12.89
CA GLU A 137 -5.55 -13.86 13.65
C GLU A 137 -4.56 -14.59 12.73
N SER A 138 -5.04 -15.38 11.77
CA SER A 138 -4.18 -16.12 10.84
C SER A 138 -3.30 -15.19 9.99
N LEU A 139 -3.84 -14.04 9.58
CA LEU A 139 -3.07 -12.97 8.95
C LEU A 139 -2.00 -12.38 9.89
N SER A 140 -2.33 -12.16 11.16
CA SER A 140 -1.40 -11.64 12.17
C SER A 140 -0.24 -12.60 12.46
N ILE A 141 -0.51 -13.90 12.50
CA ILE A 141 0.51 -14.97 12.60
C ILE A 141 1.37 -14.98 11.33
N ALA A 142 0.76 -14.90 10.15
CA ALA A 142 1.47 -14.90 8.88
C ALA A 142 2.46 -13.73 8.73
N ILE A 143 2.12 -12.52 9.21
CA ILE A 143 3.04 -11.36 9.21
C ILE A 143 4.22 -11.58 10.14
N LYS A 144 3.97 -12.15 11.33
CA LYS A 144 5.05 -12.49 12.28
C LYS A 144 6.00 -13.53 11.71
N ASN A 145 5.47 -14.56 11.05
CA ASN A 145 6.27 -15.63 10.48
C ASN A 145 7.08 -15.14 9.26
N LEU A 146 6.43 -14.55 8.26
CA LEU A 146 7.05 -14.25 6.95
C LEU A 146 7.94 -12.99 6.96
N LEU A 147 7.66 -12.03 7.85
CA LEU A 147 8.33 -10.71 7.85
C LEU A 147 8.97 -10.36 9.18
N LYS A 148 8.90 -11.24 10.19
CA LYS A 148 9.41 -11.01 11.55
C LYS A 148 8.90 -9.66 12.14
N ARG A 149 7.68 -9.26 11.75
CA ARG A 149 7.00 -7.97 12.06
C ARG A 149 5.61 -8.18 12.70
N THR A 150 5.00 -7.11 13.20
CA THR A 150 3.62 -7.08 13.71
C THR A 150 2.75 -6.08 12.95
N LEU A 151 1.42 -6.25 13.03
CA LEU A 151 0.48 -5.19 12.64
C LEU A 151 0.61 -3.99 13.60
N PRO A 152 0.38 -2.76 13.12
CA PRO A 152 0.34 -1.59 14.01
C PRO A 152 -0.63 -1.78 15.17
N GLU A 153 -0.19 -1.41 16.37
CA GLU A 153 -0.98 -1.44 17.60
C GLU A 153 -2.07 -0.35 17.58
N ASN A 154 -1.76 0.79 16.96
CA ASN A 154 -2.69 1.90 16.76
C ASN A 154 -3.90 1.49 15.91
N MET A 155 -5.08 1.41 16.55
CA MET A 155 -6.33 1.01 15.91
C MET A 155 -6.71 1.90 14.70
N THR A 156 -6.41 3.20 14.78
CA THR A 156 -6.65 4.16 13.68
C THR A 156 -5.80 3.84 12.45
N GLU A 157 -4.51 3.58 12.62
CA GLU A 157 -3.60 3.20 11.54
C GLU A 157 -3.98 1.83 10.96
N ARG A 158 -4.33 0.87 11.82
CA ARG A 158 -4.84 -0.44 11.41
C ARG A 158 -6.09 -0.29 10.53
N LYS A 159 -7.08 0.51 10.95
CA LYS A 159 -8.28 0.82 10.14
C LYS A 159 -7.93 1.50 8.82
N GLN A 160 -6.94 2.40 8.79
CA GLN A 160 -6.47 3.03 7.54
C GLN A 160 -5.83 2.02 6.58
N LEU A 161 -4.99 1.10 7.05
CA LEU A 161 -4.35 0.07 6.21
C LEU A 161 -5.38 -0.84 5.55
N PHE A 162 -6.35 -1.37 6.31
CA PHE A 162 -7.39 -2.24 5.74
C PHE A 162 -8.35 -1.50 4.81
N ARG A 163 -8.69 -0.23 5.10
CA ARG A 163 -9.38 0.66 4.16
C ARG A 163 -8.60 0.81 2.86
N ARG A 164 -7.28 0.95 2.93
CA ARG A 164 -6.42 1.10 1.76
C ARG A 164 -6.38 -0.15 0.90
N LEU A 165 -6.28 -1.33 1.50
CA LEU A 165 -6.37 -2.61 0.78
C LEU A 165 -7.73 -2.84 0.13
N LYS A 166 -8.82 -2.37 0.76
CA LYS A 166 -10.17 -2.39 0.20
C LYS A 166 -10.34 -1.40 -0.96
N GLN A 167 -9.70 -0.22 -0.90
CA GLN A 167 -9.61 0.71 -2.03
C GLN A 167 -8.85 0.11 -3.22
N LEU A 168 -7.74 -0.60 -2.95
CA LEU A 168 -6.97 -1.35 -3.95
C LEU A 168 -7.71 -2.60 -4.47
N ARG A 169 -8.92 -2.91 -3.97
CA ARG A 169 -9.72 -4.08 -4.35
C ARG A 169 -9.00 -5.42 -4.18
N LEU A 170 -8.05 -5.50 -3.24
CA LEU A 170 -7.31 -6.74 -2.94
C LEU A 170 -8.06 -7.64 -1.96
N ILE A 171 -8.86 -7.03 -1.07
CA ILE A 171 -9.63 -7.74 -0.06
C ILE A 171 -11.08 -7.24 -0.02
N GLN A 172 -11.98 -8.09 0.45
CA GLN A 172 -13.35 -7.73 0.80
C GLN A 172 -13.58 -7.96 2.30
N ILE A 173 -14.02 -6.92 3.02
CA ILE A 173 -14.35 -6.95 4.44
C ILE A 173 -15.80 -6.50 4.60
N ALA A 174 -16.59 -7.26 5.35
CA ALA A 174 -18.02 -6.99 5.55
C ALA A 174 -18.29 -5.77 6.45
N ASN A 175 -17.47 -5.56 7.49
CA ASN A 175 -17.59 -4.41 8.39
C ASN A 175 -16.20 -3.92 8.84
N GLU A 176 -15.87 -2.67 8.55
CA GLU A 176 -14.59 -2.04 8.93
C GLU A 176 -14.50 -1.66 10.41
N ASP A 177 -15.64 -1.62 11.11
CA ASP A 177 -15.66 -1.20 12.51
C ASP A 177 -15.39 -2.33 13.50
N ARG A 178 -15.50 -3.60 13.08
CA ARG A 178 -15.14 -4.80 13.85
C ARG A 178 -13.68 -5.24 13.68
N LEU A 179 -12.77 -4.29 13.39
CA LEU A 179 -11.33 -4.57 13.23
C LEU A 179 -10.58 -4.80 14.56
N ASP A 180 -11.26 -4.54 15.66
CA ASP A 180 -10.93 -4.91 17.03
C ASP A 180 -11.30 -6.35 17.38
N ASP A 181 -12.21 -6.96 16.61
CA ASP A 181 -12.70 -8.31 16.79
C ASP A 181 -11.76 -9.33 16.13
N GLY A 182 -11.13 -10.21 16.93
CA GLY A 182 -10.14 -11.18 16.43
C GLY A 182 -10.72 -12.17 15.41
N ASP A 183 -12.03 -12.43 15.51
CA ASP A 183 -12.79 -13.32 14.65
C ASP A 183 -13.23 -12.67 13.33
N MET A 184 -12.75 -11.45 13.01
CA MET A 184 -13.06 -10.81 11.73
C MET A 184 -12.50 -11.64 10.55
N TRP A 185 -13.40 -12.10 9.69
CA TRP A 185 -13.07 -12.77 8.42
C TRP A 185 -13.02 -11.78 7.26
N MET A 186 -12.08 -12.00 6.35
CA MET A 186 -11.92 -11.25 5.10
C MET A 186 -11.72 -12.21 3.92
N ARG A 187 -12.17 -11.79 2.73
CA ARG A 187 -11.86 -12.50 1.48
C ARG A 187 -10.67 -11.86 0.80
N ILE A 188 -9.62 -12.64 0.51
CA ILE A 188 -8.52 -12.26 -0.38
C ILE A 188 -8.95 -12.56 -1.81
N ARG A 189 -8.81 -11.59 -2.72
CA ARG A 189 -9.20 -11.72 -4.13
C ARG A 189 -8.03 -12.24 -4.99
N PRO A 190 -8.30 -13.02 -6.06
CA PRO A 190 -7.26 -13.59 -6.94
C PRO A 190 -6.37 -12.53 -7.61
N MET A 191 -6.87 -11.30 -7.71
CA MET A 191 -6.14 -10.14 -8.24
C MET A 191 -4.77 -9.90 -7.59
N ILE A 192 -4.56 -10.34 -6.34
CA ILE A 192 -3.27 -10.25 -5.63
C ILE A 192 -2.11 -10.86 -6.44
N MET A 193 -2.39 -11.87 -7.28
CA MET A 193 -1.44 -12.46 -8.24
C MET A 193 -0.79 -11.44 -9.19
N SER A 194 -1.53 -10.38 -9.56
CA SER A 194 -1.06 -9.33 -10.47
C SER A 194 -0.35 -8.17 -9.76
N TYR A 195 -0.34 -8.15 -8.42
CA TYR A 195 0.32 -7.09 -7.62
C TYR A 195 1.74 -7.47 -7.20
N VAL A 196 2.00 -8.76 -6.98
CA VAL A 196 3.30 -9.27 -6.52
C VAL A 196 3.70 -10.45 -7.42
N SER A 197 4.82 -10.30 -8.11
CA SER A 197 5.42 -11.38 -8.90
C SER A 197 5.88 -12.52 -7.99
N GLU A 198 5.85 -13.75 -8.51
CA GLU A 198 6.30 -14.94 -7.78
C GLU A 198 7.78 -14.84 -7.37
N GLN A 199 8.61 -14.18 -8.17
CA GLN A 199 10.02 -13.89 -7.87
C GLN A 199 10.19 -13.12 -6.55
N VAL A 200 9.49 -12.00 -6.37
CA VAL A 200 9.58 -11.19 -5.13
C VAL A 200 9.13 -11.97 -3.90
N LEU A 201 8.22 -12.94 -4.06
CA LEU A 201 7.80 -13.82 -2.98
C LEU A 201 8.84 -14.93 -2.71
N ALA A 202 9.44 -15.50 -3.75
CA ALA A 202 10.51 -16.50 -3.64
C ALA A 202 11.75 -15.89 -2.98
N ASP A 203 12.24 -14.75 -3.45
CA ASP A 203 13.38 -14.02 -2.88
C ASP A 203 13.19 -13.78 -1.37
N LEU A 204 11.97 -13.41 -0.96
CA LEU A 204 11.62 -13.16 0.45
C LEU A 204 11.68 -14.44 1.30
N ILE A 205 11.21 -15.57 0.76
CA ILE A 205 11.21 -16.87 1.43
C ILE A 205 12.64 -17.45 1.50
N GLU A 206 13.42 -17.31 0.43
CA GLU A 206 14.83 -17.72 0.39
C GLU A 206 15.68 -16.91 1.38
N CYS A 207 15.45 -15.60 1.49
CA CYS A 207 16.12 -14.76 2.50
C CYS A 207 15.78 -15.20 3.93
N ASP A 208 14.54 -15.61 4.21
CA ASP A 208 14.13 -16.06 5.55
C ASP A 208 14.84 -17.39 5.90
N HIS A 209 14.88 -18.35 4.96
CA HIS A 209 15.62 -19.60 5.11
C HIS A 209 17.11 -19.41 5.35
N LEU A 210 17.76 -18.47 4.65
CA LEU A 210 19.18 -18.14 4.89
C LEU A 210 19.40 -17.63 6.33
N THR A 211 18.51 -16.77 6.85
CA THR A 211 18.65 -16.28 8.24
C THR A 211 18.45 -17.38 9.28
N ASP A 212 17.60 -18.37 9.02
CA ASP A 212 17.37 -19.48 9.94
C ASP A 212 18.54 -20.51 9.89
N GLU A 213 19.14 -20.75 8.72
CA GLU A 213 20.36 -21.58 8.59
C GLU A 213 21.60 -20.93 9.25
N GLU A 214 21.75 -19.60 9.16
CA GLU A 214 22.80 -18.86 9.89
C GLU A 214 22.59 -18.95 11.41
N LEU A 215 21.35 -18.91 11.90
CA LEU A 215 21.03 -19.06 13.32
C LEU A 215 21.26 -20.48 13.83
N ASP A 216 20.99 -21.52 13.03
CA ASP A 216 21.21 -22.91 13.43
C ASP A 216 22.67 -23.33 13.32
N THR A 217 23.43 -22.83 12.35
CA THR A 217 24.90 -23.04 12.31
C THR A 217 25.62 -22.37 13.50
N ALA A 218 25.16 -21.20 13.95
CA ALA A 218 25.66 -20.57 15.18
C ALA A 218 25.37 -21.42 16.44
N LYS A 219 24.15 -21.94 16.59
CA LYS A 219 23.77 -22.82 17.73
C LYS A 219 24.55 -24.13 17.75
N ILE A 220 24.83 -24.72 16.58
CA ILE A 220 25.65 -25.94 16.47
C ILE A 220 27.08 -25.66 16.94
N ALA A 221 27.67 -24.51 16.59
CA ALA A 221 28.99 -24.12 17.06
C ALA A 221 29.06 -23.98 18.60
N GLU A 222 28.07 -23.34 19.22
CA GLU A 222 27.97 -23.21 20.68
C GLU A 222 27.76 -24.56 21.40
N GLN A 223 27.04 -25.49 20.77
CA GLN A 223 26.86 -26.85 21.30
C GLN A 223 28.13 -27.72 21.17
N THR A 224 28.96 -27.51 20.14
CA THR A 224 30.27 -28.17 20.06
C THR A 224 31.28 -27.63 21.07
N ALA A 225 31.18 -26.36 21.46
CA ALA A 225 32.11 -25.74 22.42
C ALA A 225 31.84 -26.14 23.89
N SER A 226 30.65 -26.65 24.22
CA SER A 226 30.24 -26.97 25.59
C SER A 226 30.43 -28.44 25.99
N ASN A 227 31.00 -29.27 25.11
CA ASN A 227 31.12 -30.72 25.30
C ASN A 227 32.58 -31.24 25.39
N ASP A 228 33.57 -30.34 25.45
CA ASP A 228 35.02 -30.66 25.40
C ASP A 228 35.76 -30.44 26.76
N GLU A 229 35.08 -29.94 27.80
CA GLU A 229 35.67 -29.75 29.15
C GLU A 229 35.61 -31.00 30.05
N LEU A 230 35.79 -32.20 29.49
CA LEU A 230 36.00 -33.43 30.27
C LEU A 230 36.97 -34.41 29.59
N VAL A 231 38.28 -34.09 29.61
CA VAL A 231 39.40 -35.02 29.89
C VAL A 231 40.75 -34.27 29.86
N ALA A 232 41.64 -34.66 30.79
CA ALA A 232 43.09 -34.39 30.88
C ALA A 232 43.55 -33.35 31.91
N THR A 233 43.90 -33.84 33.11
CA THR A 233 44.78 -33.18 34.09
C THR A 233 46.24 -33.57 33.88
N ASP A 234 47.15 -32.72 34.37
CA ASP A 234 48.58 -32.95 34.69
C ASP A 234 49.52 -33.16 33.46
N VAL A 235 50.63 -32.42 33.29
CA VAL A 235 51.81 -32.27 34.17
C VAL A 235 52.70 -31.09 33.71
N GLU A 236 53.18 -30.25 34.67
CA GLU A 236 54.50 -29.57 34.85
C GLU A 236 55.39 -29.10 33.65
N ASP A 237 56.24 -28.05 33.69
CA ASP A 237 56.59 -26.98 34.67
C ASP A 237 57.60 -25.95 34.05
N SER A 238 57.63 -24.71 34.57
CA SER A 238 58.68 -23.67 34.41
C SER A 238 58.89 -23.04 32.99
N SER A 239 59.54 -21.88 32.79
CA SER A 239 60.27 -20.97 33.71
C SER A 239 60.35 -19.50 33.17
N THR A 240 60.20 -18.52 34.08
CA THR A 240 60.84 -17.17 34.23
C THR A 240 61.11 -16.13 33.11
N GLU A 241 60.91 -14.86 33.52
CA GLU A 241 61.63 -13.59 33.16
C GLU A 241 61.33 -12.93 31.79
N SER A 242 60.64 -11.78 31.76
CA SER A 242 61.10 -10.36 31.86
C SER A 242 61.68 -9.81 30.53
N GLU A 243 61.60 -8.53 30.15
CA GLU A 243 61.45 -7.26 30.88
C GLU A 243 61.10 -6.09 29.91
N ALA A 244 60.62 -4.93 30.41
CA ALA A 244 60.60 -3.60 29.74
C ALA A 244 59.77 -3.44 28.42
N GLU A 245 59.28 -2.29 27.95
CA GLU A 245 59.02 -0.91 28.42
C GLU A 245 58.07 -0.25 27.35
N SER A 246 57.34 0.88 27.53
CA SER A 246 57.06 1.75 28.69
C SER A 246 55.77 2.61 28.49
N GLN A 247 55.55 3.53 29.44
CA GLN A 247 54.57 4.63 29.60
C GLN A 247 54.34 5.49 28.31
N LEU A 248 53.21 6.17 28.08
CA LEU A 248 52.61 7.22 28.93
C LEU A 248 51.10 7.43 28.70
N ASP A 249 50.37 7.63 29.80
CA ASP A 249 49.06 8.29 29.84
C ASP A 249 49.13 9.76 29.39
N GLN A 250 48.04 10.29 28.82
CA GLN A 250 47.15 11.18 29.59
C GLN A 250 45.84 11.53 28.84
N LYS A 251 44.75 11.54 29.62
CA LYS A 251 43.48 12.17 29.27
C LYS A 251 43.65 13.69 29.30
N GLU A 252 42.80 14.41 28.57
CA GLU A 252 41.92 15.38 29.22
C GLU A 252 40.67 15.65 28.38
N GLN A 253 39.58 16.04 29.07
CA GLN A 253 38.31 16.47 28.49
C GLN A 253 38.27 17.99 28.55
N GLU A 254 37.70 18.66 27.55
CA GLU A 254 36.87 19.84 27.82
C GLU A 254 35.87 20.10 26.69
N GLU A 255 34.79 20.81 27.03
CA GLU A 255 33.52 20.90 26.30
C GLU A 255 33.40 22.19 25.45
N PRO A 256 32.27 22.52 24.80
CA PRO A 256 32.28 23.20 23.50
C PRO A 256 32.20 24.73 23.58
N GLN A 257 32.60 25.40 22.49
CA GLN A 257 32.15 26.75 22.19
C GLN A 257 31.65 26.89 20.75
N ALA A 258 30.60 27.70 20.61
CA ALA A 258 29.88 27.96 19.37
C ALA A 258 30.35 29.26 18.69
N GLN A 259 30.25 29.28 17.35
CA GLN A 259 30.23 30.42 16.42
C GLN A 259 30.19 29.80 15.00
N GLU A 260 29.58 30.37 13.97
CA GLU A 260 28.57 31.43 13.85
C GLU A 260 28.12 31.38 12.38
N GLU A 261 26.83 31.26 12.07
CA GLU A 261 26.33 31.70 10.74
C GLU A 261 24.83 32.04 10.82
N GLN A 262 24.45 33.16 10.18
CA GLN A 262 23.22 33.90 10.48
C GLN A 262 22.04 33.55 9.55
N PRO A 263 20.80 33.78 10.00
CA PRO A 263 19.60 33.43 9.24
C PRO A 263 19.27 34.45 8.14
N VAL A 264 18.72 33.96 7.03
CA VAL A 264 17.95 34.79 6.10
C VAL A 264 16.52 34.90 6.63
N ALA A 265 16.10 36.11 6.99
CA ALA A 265 14.76 36.38 7.48
C ALA A 265 13.75 36.48 6.32
N GLU A 266 12.66 35.71 6.39
CA GLU A 266 11.44 36.03 5.65
C GLU A 266 10.72 37.21 6.32
N GLN A 267 10.19 38.12 5.51
CA GLN A 267 9.50 39.31 5.98
C GLN A 267 8.00 39.03 6.16
N GLU A 268 7.49 39.26 7.37
CA GLU A 268 6.06 39.44 7.59
C GLU A 268 5.63 40.80 6.99
N GLU A 269 4.84 40.80 5.92
CA GLU A 269 4.03 41.98 5.57
C GLU A 269 2.64 41.86 6.18
N THR A 270 2.45 42.58 7.29
CA THR A 270 1.13 42.96 7.78
C THR A 270 0.56 44.05 6.87
N VAL A 271 -0.65 43.86 6.35
CA VAL A 271 -1.40 44.93 5.66
C VAL A 271 -2.60 45.33 6.50
N VAL A 272 -2.78 46.64 6.62
CA VAL A 272 -3.59 47.34 7.62
C VAL A 272 -5.07 47.45 7.23
N ASP A 273 -5.95 47.43 8.22
CA ASP A 273 -7.40 47.59 8.06
C ASP A 273 -7.88 49.03 8.41
N ALA A 274 -9.03 49.43 7.85
CA ALA A 274 -9.77 50.70 8.02
C ALA A 274 -9.08 52.01 7.53
N ASN A 275 -9.75 52.96 6.86
CA ASN A 275 -11.08 53.53 7.20
C ASN A 275 -11.64 54.43 6.05
N LYS A 276 -12.90 54.89 6.21
CA LYS A 276 -13.69 55.91 5.45
C LYS A 276 -14.38 55.51 4.13
N GLU A 277 -15.62 55.93 3.84
CA GLU A 277 -16.70 56.48 4.69
C GLU A 277 -18.06 56.44 3.96
N ALA A 278 -19.14 56.15 4.71
CA ALA A 278 -20.55 56.54 4.53
C ALA A 278 -21.21 56.76 3.14
N SER A 279 -22.30 56.02 2.91
CA SER A 279 -23.60 56.65 2.59
C SER A 279 -24.75 55.90 3.31
N ASP A 280 -25.77 56.65 3.76
CA ASP A 280 -26.73 56.28 4.82
C ASP A 280 -28.20 56.31 4.31
N LYS A 281 -29.12 55.76 5.13
CA LYS A 281 -30.61 55.79 5.09
C LYS A 281 -31.28 54.67 4.29
N LYS A 282 -31.97 53.71 4.93
CA LYS A 282 -33.25 53.78 5.69
C LYS A 282 -34.49 53.97 4.80
N THR A 283 -35.41 52.99 4.81
CA THR A 283 -36.75 53.08 5.46
C THR A 283 -37.50 51.73 5.47
N ASP A 284 -38.11 51.44 6.62
CA ASP A 284 -39.48 50.91 6.86
C ASP A 284 -40.00 49.63 6.20
N THR A 285 -40.35 48.56 6.94
CA THR A 285 -41.43 48.37 7.96
C THR A 285 -42.88 48.35 7.41
N LYS A 286 -43.46 47.12 7.35
CA LYS A 286 -44.88 46.69 7.44
C LYS A 286 -44.91 45.19 7.08
N THR A 287 -45.39 44.23 7.87
CA THR A 287 -46.58 44.12 8.75
C THR A 287 -47.92 44.16 8.01
N THR A 288 -48.44 42.98 7.62
CA THR A 288 -49.88 42.63 7.55
C THR A 288 -49.97 41.11 7.33
N SER A 289 -50.30 40.32 8.36
CA SER A 289 -51.65 39.82 8.67
C SER A 289 -52.18 38.81 7.64
N LEU A 290 -52.16 37.53 8.02
CA LEU A 290 -52.69 36.37 7.30
C LEU A 290 -53.99 35.93 8.00
N PHE A 291 -55.17 36.27 7.44
CA PHE A 291 -56.47 35.75 7.91
C PHE A 291 -57.59 35.99 6.88
N SER A 292 -58.54 35.03 6.76
CA SER A 292 -59.70 34.96 5.85
C SER A 292 -59.32 34.63 4.39
N GLU A 293 -59.90 33.65 3.69
CA GLU A 293 -61.21 32.96 3.82
C GLU A 293 -61.14 31.46 4.20
#